data_AF-A0A7J9TK18-F1
#
_entry.id   AF-A0A7J9TK18-F1
#
_cell.length_a   1.000
_cell.length_b   1.000
_cell.length_c   1.000
_cell.angle_alpha   90.00
_cell.angle_beta   90.00
_cell.angle_gamma   90.00
#
_symmetry.space_group_name_H-M   'P 1'
#
loop_
_entity.id
_entity.type
_entity.pdbx_description
1 polymer ?
#
loop_
_entity_poly.entity_id
_entity_poly.type
_entity_poly.pdbx_seq_one_letter_code
_entity_poly.pdbx_strand_id
1 'polypeptide(L)'
;MSSLDRKAEILTTKAFPTVSPYFLPRSDSTFRSKGFAGWSDMLYSIWEDPQEWLEYYHMRSILEKVNSMVMARFGAPIRKRLDARKVTETRLKNVAHNVRRTGYLEIIDGILPHWPRKGG
;
A
#
# COMPACT_ATOMS: atom_id res chain seq x y z
N MET A 1 29.81 -16.52 -28.83
CA MET A 1 28.74 -15.51 -28.67
C MET A 1 29.33 -14.11 -28.68
N SER A 2 28.75 -13.21 -29.47
CA SER A 2 29.26 -11.86 -29.71
C SER A 2 28.91 -10.91 -28.56
N SER A 3 29.74 -9.90 -28.30
CA SER A 3 29.50 -8.82 -27.32
C SER A 3 28.20 -8.04 -27.59
N LEU A 4 27.72 -8.07 -28.84
CA LEU A 4 26.46 -7.47 -29.25
C LEU A 4 25.24 -8.28 -28.76
N ASP A 5 25.35 -9.61 -28.68
CA ASP A 5 24.26 -10.48 -28.22
C ASP A 5 23.97 -10.27 -26.73
N ARG A 6 25.02 -10.04 -25.92
CA ARG A 6 24.87 -9.73 -24.48
C ARG A 6 24.18 -8.37 -24.23
N LYS A 7 24.35 -7.40 -25.12
CA LYS A 7 23.68 -6.09 -24.98
C LYS A 7 22.20 -6.15 -25.39
N ALA A 8 21.85 -7.00 -26.36
CA ALA A 8 20.45 -7.26 -26.72
C ALA A 8 19.69 -7.99 -25.60
N GLU A 9 20.36 -8.88 -24.87
CA GLU A 9 19.79 -9.60 -23.72
C GLU A 9 19.51 -8.64 -22.53
N ILE A 10 20.45 -7.73 -22.22
CA ILE A 10 20.29 -6.73 -21.15
C ILE A 10 19.18 -5.71 -21.46
N LEU A 11 18.91 -5.41 -22.74
CA LEU A 11 17.84 -4.50 -23.15
C LEU A 11 16.46 -5.17 -23.25
N THR A 12 16.40 -6.50 -23.37
CA THR A 12 15.14 -7.28 -23.40
C THR A 12 14.64 -7.64 -21.99
N THR A 13 15.52 -7.61 -20.98
CA THR A 13 15.15 -7.68 -19.54
C THR A 13 14.69 -6.32 -18.99
N LYS A 14 14.02 -5.53 -19.82
CA LYS A 14 13.12 -4.45 -19.38
C LYS A 14 11.68 -4.75 -19.80
N ALA A 15 11.27 -6.01 -19.69
CA ALA A 15 9.91 -6.22 -19.22
C ALA A 15 9.83 -5.48 -17.87
N PHE A 16 8.97 -4.46 -17.78
CA PHE A 16 8.55 -3.96 -16.47
C PHE A 16 8.32 -5.19 -15.60
N PRO A 17 8.89 -5.31 -14.39
CA PRO A 17 8.57 -6.45 -13.55
C PRO A 17 7.06 -6.52 -13.56
N THR A 18 6.50 -7.63 -14.06
CA THR A 18 5.05 -7.82 -14.13
C THR A 18 4.60 -7.64 -12.69
N VAL A 19 4.08 -6.46 -12.37
CA VAL A 19 3.73 -6.14 -10.99
C VAL A 19 2.59 -7.09 -10.68
N SER A 20 2.88 -8.14 -9.92
CA SER A 20 1.86 -9.09 -9.50
C SER A 20 0.83 -8.29 -8.70
N PRO A 21 -0.41 -8.15 -9.22
CA PRO A 21 -1.43 -7.46 -8.47
C PRO A 21 -1.73 -8.31 -7.23
N TYR A 22 -1.80 -7.71 -6.05
CA TYR A 22 -2.34 -8.37 -4.86
C TYR A 22 -3.66 -7.72 -4.49
N PHE A 23 -4.77 -8.34 -4.87
CA PHE A 23 -6.12 -7.88 -4.50
C PHE A 23 -6.91 -9.07 -4.02
N LEU A 24 -7.67 -8.90 -2.94
CA LEU A 24 -8.56 -9.95 -2.47
C LEU A 24 -9.65 -10.18 -3.52
N PRO A 25 -9.71 -11.36 -4.16
CA PRO A 25 -10.77 -11.67 -5.10
C PRO A 25 -12.13 -11.62 -4.39
N ARG A 26 -13.10 -10.95 -5.00
CA ARG A 26 -14.49 -11.00 -4.55
C ARG A 26 -15.06 -12.38 -4.87
N SER A 27 -16.12 -12.79 -4.16
CA SER A 27 -16.75 -14.12 -4.32
C SER A 27 -17.25 -14.41 -5.74
N ASP A 28 -17.50 -13.38 -6.55
CA ASP A 28 -17.92 -13.45 -7.96
C ASP A 28 -16.75 -13.27 -8.94
N SER A 29 -15.51 -13.26 -8.45
CA SER A 29 -14.34 -13.15 -9.31
C SER A 29 -14.19 -14.40 -10.19
N THR A 30 -13.80 -14.17 -11.45
CA THR A 30 -13.57 -15.23 -12.42
C THR A 30 -12.10 -15.27 -12.83
N PHE A 31 -11.58 -16.44 -13.21
CA PHE A 31 -10.23 -16.59 -13.79
C PHE A 31 -10.02 -15.87 -15.14
N ARG A 32 -11.02 -15.18 -15.68
CA ARG A 32 -10.90 -14.44 -16.93
C ARG A 32 -10.04 -13.20 -16.73
N SER A 33 -8.87 -13.19 -17.36
CA SER A 33 -7.85 -12.14 -17.21
C SER A 33 -8.21 -10.75 -17.76
N LYS A 34 -9.33 -10.60 -18.49
CA LYS A 34 -9.80 -9.33 -19.11
C LYS A 34 -8.67 -8.48 -19.77
N GLY A 35 -7.62 -9.14 -20.28
CA GLY A 35 -6.48 -8.50 -20.93
C GLY A 35 -5.22 -8.32 -20.07
N PHE A 36 -5.21 -8.70 -18.79
CA PHE A 36 -4.03 -8.64 -17.92
C PHE A 36 -3.52 -10.04 -17.56
N ALA A 37 -2.40 -10.45 -18.15
CA ALA A 37 -1.83 -11.79 -18.00
C ALA A 37 -1.59 -12.18 -16.52
N GLY A 38 -1.10 -11.25 -15.69
CA GLY A 38 -0.80 -11.51 -14.28
C GLY A 38 -2.02 -11.72 -13.38
N TRP A 39 -3.25 -11.63 -13.89
CA TRP A 39 -4.46 -11.95 -13.13
C TRP A 39 -4.56 -13.44 -12.82
N SER A 40 -4.29 -14.28 -13.83
CA SER A 40 -4.28 -15.72 -13.66
C SER A 40 -3.16 -16.13 -12.71
N ASP A 41 -1.95 -15.58 -12.92
CA ASP A 41 -0.78 -15.87 -12.08
C ASP A 41 -1.02 -15.50 -10.60
N MET A 42 -1.68 -14.36 -10.35
CA MET A 42 -2.09 -13.94 -9.01
C MET A 42 -3.07 -14.92 -8.35
N LEU A 43 -4.09 -15.39 -9.10
CA LEU A 43 -5.06 -16.34 -8.56
C LEU A 43 -4.43 -17.71 -8.31
N TYR A 44 -3.47 -18.12 -9.16
CA TYR A 44 -2.70 -19.34 -8.94
C TYR A 44 -1.83 -19.24 -7.68
N SER A 45 -1.19 -18.09 -7.42
CA SER A 45 -0.37 -17.93 -6.21
C SER A 45 -1.17 -17.95 -4.91
N ILE A 46 -2.45 -17.54 -4.93
CA ILE A 46 -3.37 -17.75 -3.78
C ILE A 46 -3.55 -19.24 -3.50
N TRP A 47 -3.67 -20.06 -4.57
CA TRP A 47 -3.95 -21.48 -4.44
C TRP A 47 -2.71 -22.28 -4.01
N GLU A 48 -1.52 -21.87 -4.47
CA GLU A 48 -0.25 -22.52 -4.16
C GLU A 48 0.17 -22.35 -2.70
N ASP A 49 0.21 -21.11 -2.20
CA ASP A 49 0.43 -20.81 -0.78
C ASP A 49 -0.52 -19.69 -0.32
N PRO A 50 -1.71 -20.05 0.20
CA PRO A 50 -2.69 -19.08 0.66
C PRO A 50 -2.17 -18.21 1.80
N GLN A 51 -1.31 -18.75 2.67
CA GLN A 51 -0.88 -18.07 3.88
C GLN A 51 0.14 -16.99 3.54
N GLU A 52 1.18 -17.35 2.78
CA GLU A 52 2.18 -16.39 2.31
C GLU A 52 1.51 -15.31 1.46
N TRP A 53 0.58 -15.69 0.58
CA TRP A 53 -0.16 -14.71 -0.23
C TRP A 53 -0.96 -13.71 0.61
N LEU A 54 -1.65 -14.19 1.65
CA LEU A 54 -2.44 -13.34 2.55
C LEU A 54 -1.56 -12.37 3.33
N GLU A 55 -0.34 -12.76 3.69
CA GLU A 55 0.63 -11.87 4.36
C GLU A 55 1.07 -10.71 3.46
N TYR A 56 1.43 -11.01 2.20
CA TYR A 56 1.76 -9.97 1.22
C TYR A 56 0.57 -9.06 0.91
N TYR A 57 -0.61 -9.65 0.72
CA TYR A 57 -1.85 -8.90 0.53
C TYR A 57 -2.13 -7.98 1.72
N HIS A 58 -1.98 -8.47 2.95
CA HIS A 58 -2.23 -7.70 4.15
C HIS A 58 -1.31 -6.49 4.25
N MET A 59 -0.01 -6.68 4.01
CA MET A 59 0.97 -5.57 3.99
C MET A 59 0.60 -4.50 2.96
N ARG A 60 0.23 -4.92 1.73
CA ARG A 60 -0.20 -3.99 0.68
C ARG A 60 -1.48 -3.24 1.08
N SER A 61 -2.48 -3.95 1.60
CA SER A 61 -3.75 -3.36 2.05
C SER A 61 -3.56 -2.32 3.15
N ILE A 62 -2.62 -2.55 4.07
CA ILE A 62 -2.22 -1.55 5.09
C ILE A 62 -1.70 -0.27 4.41
N LEU A 63 -0.79 -0.40 3.43
CA LEU A 63 -0.23 0.75 2.73
C LEU A 63 -1.29 1.54 1.95
N GLU A 64 -2.21 0.85 1.27
CA GLU A 64 -3.32 1.47 0.55
C GLU A 64 -4.26 2.23 1.50
N LYS A 65 -4.56 1.64 2.66
CA LYS A 65 -5.36 2.29 3.71
C LYS A 65 -4.66 3.54 4.25
N VAL A 66 -3.36 3.46 4.54
CA VAL A 66 -2.57 4.61 5.00
C VAL A 66 -2.57 5.72 3.96
N ASN A 67 -2.37 5.37 2.67
CA ASN A 67 -2.39 6.34 1.58
C ASN A 67 -3.75 7.03 1.45
N SER A 68 -4.85 6.27 1.46
CA SER A 68 -6.21 6.80 1.42
C SER A 68 -6.49 7.75 2.60
N MET A 69 -6.09 7.35 3.81
CA MET A 69 -6.20 8.15 5.02
C MET A 69 -5.44 9.48 4.91
N VAL A 70 -4.21 9.44 4.39
CA VAL A 70 -3.40 10.65 4.18
C VAL A 70 -4.07 11.60 3.18
N MET A 71 -4.54 11.08 2.04
CA MET A 71 -5.18 11.90 1.02
C MET A 71 -6.50 12.50 1.52
N ALA A 72 -7.34 11.70 2.18
CA ALA A 72 -8.62 12.14 2.69
C ALA A 72 -8.49 13.27 3.72
N ARG A 73 -7.43 13.25 4.55
CA ARG A 73 -7.26 14.24 5.62
C ARG A 73 -6.48 15.48 5.21
N PHE A 74 -5.35 15.29 4.53
CA PHE A 74 -4.44 16.40 4.21
C PHE A 74 -4.75 17.04 2.85
N GLY A 75 -5.66 16.42 2.08
CA GLY A 75 -6.15 16.92 0.79
C GLY A 75 -5.09 16.97 -0.31
N ALA A 76 -3.88 16.48 -0.05
CA ALA A 76 -2.79 16.48 -1.00
C ALA A 76 -1.74 15.40 -0.67
N PRO A 77 -1.05 14.89 -1.70
CA PRO A 77 0.09 14.02 -1.52
C PRO A 77 1.27 14.72 -0.82
N ILE A 78 2.38 14.01 -0.71
CA ILE A 78 3.65 14.56 -0.25
C ILE A 78 4.01 15.75 -1.16
N ARG A 79 4.14 16.94 -0.58
CA ARG A 79 4.39 18.18 -1.32
C ARG A 79 5.88 18.46 -1.51
N LYS A 80 6.73 17.88 -0.67
CA LYS A 80 8.18 18.17 -0.69
C LYS A 80 8.89 17.47 -1.85
N ARG A 81 9.87 18.17 -2.45
CA ARG A 81 10.70 17.65 -3.54
C ARG A 81 11.89 16.81 -3.06
N LEU A 82 12.58 17.26 -2.02
CA LEU A 82 13.75 16.60 -1.42
C LEU A 82 13.35 15.35 -0.65
N ASP A 83 14.02 14.23 -0.87
CA ASP A 83 13.62 12.93 -0.30
C ASP A 83 13.66 12.92 1.23
N ALA A 84 14.69 13.50 1.85
CA ALA A 84 14.73 13.65 3.31
C ALA A 84 13.49 14.40 3.85
N ARG A 85 13.03 15.44 3.13
CA ARG A 85 11.85 16.21 3.52
C ARG A 85 10.55 15.46 3.24
N LYS A 86 10.50 14.60 2.21
CA LYS A 86 9.36 13.71 1.95
C LYS A 86 9.18 12.74 3.11
N VAL A 87 10.28 12.12 3.57
CA VAL A 87 10.26 11.20 4.72
C VAL A 87 9.73 11.91 5.97
N THR A 88 10.23 13.12 6.26
CA THR A 88 9.75 13.90 7.40
C THR A 88 8.27 14.27 7.28
N GLU A 89 7.81 14.70 6.10
CA GLU A 89 6.39 15.01 5.86
C GLU A 89 5.50 13.78 6.07
N THR A 90 5.89 12.63 5.52
CA THR A 90 5.15 11.36 5.71
C THR A 90 5.08 10.95 7.17
N ARG A 91 6.20 11.02 7.90
CA ARG A 91 6.24 10.71 9.33
C ARG A 91 5.32 11.64 10.13
N LEU A 92 5.34 12.94 9.85
CA LEU A 92 4.48 13.91 10.53
C LEU A 92 2.99 13.64 10.28
N LYS A 93 2.63 13.33 9.03
CA LYS A 93 1.24 12.97 8.68
C LYS A 93 0.78 11.70 9.41
N ASN A 94 1.65 10.69 9.54
CA ASN A 94 1.36 9.46 10.28
C ASN A 94 1.21 9.72 11.79
N VAL A 95 2.09 10.52 12.41
CA VAL A 95 1.97 10.89 13.83
C VAL A 95 0.67 11.64 14.10
N ALA A 96 0.32 12.61 13.26
CA ALA A 96 -0.93 13.35 13.39
C ALA A 96 -2.17 12.45 13.28
N HIS A 97 -2.12 11.41 12.43
CA HIS A 97 -3.18 10.41 12.38
C HIS A 97 -3.28 9.62 13.70
N ASN A 98 -2.14 9.14 14.21
CA ASN A 98 -2.10 8.33 15.43
C ASN A 98 -2.62 9.10 16.64
N VAL A 99 -2.16 10.34 16.86
CA VAL A 99 -2.62 11.18 17.98
C VAL A 99 -4.14 11.34 17.96
N ARG A 100 -4.72 11.59 16.77
CA ARG A 100 -6.17 11.69 16.61
C ARG A 100 -6.87 10.35 16.90
N ARG A 101 -6.32 9.24 16.40
CA ARG A 101 -6.91 7.91 16.58
C ARG A 101 -6.93 7.53 18.06
N THR A 102 -5.85 7.79 18.79
CA THR A 102 -5.78 7.60 20.23
C THR A 102 -6.87 8.38 20.94
N GLY A 103 -7.03 9.67 20.63
CA GLY A 103 -8.09 10.49 21.25
C GLY A 103 -9.50 9.99 20.94
N TYR A 104 -9.73 9.46 19.74
CA TYR A 104 -11.03 8.87 19.41
C TYR A 104 -11.31 7.58 20.18
N LEU A 105 -10.28 6.74 20.41
CA LEU A 105 -10.40 5.54 21.24
C LEU A 105 -10.67 5.89 22.70
N GLU A 106 -9.92 6.86 23.25
CA GLU A 106 -10.17 7.36 24.62
C GLU A 106 -11.64 7.82 24.77
N ILE A 107 -12.19 8.53 23.78
CA ILE A 107 -13.59 8.97 23.79
C ILE A 107 -14.58 7.80 23.73
N ILE A 108 -14.35 6.80 22.87
CA ILE A 108 -15.23 5.63 22.76
C ILE A 108 -15.21 4.81 24.04
N ASP A 109 -14.03 4.61 24.62
CA ASP A 109 -13.82 3.79 25.81
C ASP A 109 -14.26 4.53 27.09
N GLY A 110 -14.77 5.76 26.98
CA GLY A 110 -15.18 6.58 28.11
C GLY A 110 -14.03 7.04 29.00
N ILE A 111 -12.79 6.93 28.50
CA ILE A 111 -11.58 7.36 29.20
C ILE A 111 -11.46 8.88 29.06
N LEU A 112 -11.20 9.57 30.17
CA LEU A 112 -10.90 11.00 30.12
C LEU A 112 -9.61 11.20 29.29
N PRO A 113 -9.65 11.97 28.18
CA PRO A 113 -8.45 12.19 27.39
C PRO A 113 -7.34 12.78 28.26
N HIS A 114 -6.11 12.29 28.09
CA HIS A 114 -4.99 12.72 28.93
C HIS A 114 -4.58 14.17 28.69
N TRP A 115 -5.01 14.78 27.58
CA TRP A 115 -4.89 16.22 27.36
C TRP A 115 -6.17 16.95 27.80
N PRO A 116 -6.04 18.13 28.44
CA PRO A 116 -7.21 18.91 28.82
C PRO A 116 -7.96 19.35 27.56
N ARG A 117 -9.25 19.02 27.48
CA ARG A 117 -10.15 19.65 26.48
C ARG A 117 -10.28 21.13 26.86
N LYS A 118 -9.48 22.01 26.25
CA LYS A 118 -9.78 23.44 26.28
C LYS A 118 -10.92 23.70 25.30
N GLY A 119 -12.15 23.60 25.79
CA GLY A 119 -13.37 23.92 25.05
C GLY A 119 -14.54 23.05 25.50
N GLY A 120 -15.49 23.67 26.20
CA GLY A 120 -16.85 23.17 26.41
C GLY A 120 -17.74 23.45 25.21
#